data_AF-A0A0A7V230-F1
#
_entry.id   AF-A0A0A7V230-F1
#
_cell.length_a   1.000
_cell.length_b   1.000
_cell.length_c   1.000
_cell.angle_alpha   90.00
_cell.angle_beta   90.00
_cell.angle_gamma   90.00
#
_symmetry.space_group_name_H-M   'P 1'
#
loop_
_entity.id
_entity.type
_entity.pdbx_description
1 polymer ?
#
loop_
_entity_poly.entity_id
_entity_poly.type
_entity_poly.pdbx_seq_one_letter_code
_entity_poly.pdbx_strand_id
1 'polypeptide(L)'
;MENMFSYQKFAESKPKLLIAVILTTVGALSVPVLMPHIYHGAHIWHLLLHTSGIILSVFLAILSVNAYYKMRTKKMIITTIAFMVFTAAEIVQLLDATKTHVYNILESPSEIAHLMMLAMIGLLALAIFRRD
;
A
#
# COMPACT_ATOMS: atom_id res chain seq x y z
N MET A 1 -12.58 7.33 -33.22
CA MET A 1 -11.90 7.50 -31.92
C MET A 1 -12.89 7.05 -30.86
N GLU A 2 -12.68 5.90 -30.24
CA GLU A 2 -13.60 5.34 -29.24
C GLU A 2 -13.71 6.29 -28.02
N ASN A 3 -14.95 6.51 -27.57
CA ASN A 3 -15.22 7.18 -26.31
C ASN A 3 -14.78 6.28 -25.15
N MET A 4 -13.49 6.32 -24.79
CA MET A 4 -13.01 5.71 -23.54
C MET A 4 -13.77 6.32 -22.36
N PHE A 5 -14.38 5.46 -21.54
CA PHE A 5 -15.09 5.85 -20.34
C PHE A 5 -14.18 6.66 -19.39
N SER A 6 -14.75 7.64 -18.68
CA SER A 6 -14.02 8.52 -17.74
C SER A 6 -13.18 7.74 -16.71
N TYR A 7 -13.72 6.61 -16.23
CA TYR A 7 -13.01 5.70 -15.32
C TYR A 7 -11.72 5.11 -15.92
N GLN A 8 -11.73 4.70 -17.19
CA GLN A 8 -10.54 4.13 -17.83
C GLN A 8 -9.43 5.18 -17.98
N LYS A 9 -9.78 6.40 -18.38
CA LYS A 9 -8.83 7.52 -18.46
C LYS A 9 -8.21 7.87 -17.11
N PHE A 10 -9.00 7.75 -16.03
CA PHE A 10 -8.52 7.95 -14.67
C PHE A 10 -7.59 6.82 -14.21
N ALA A 11 -8.00 5.57 -14.37
CA ALA A 11 -7.25 4.40 -13.96
C ALA A 11 -5.93 4.20 -14.73
N GLU A 12 -5.83 4.71 -15.96
CA GLU A 12 -4.60 4.72 -16.75
C GLU A 12 -3.58 5.75 -16.25
N SER A 13 -4.03 6.81 -15.58
CA SER A 13 -3.15 7.85 -15.05
C SER A 13 -2.56 7.40 -13.71
N LYS A 14 -1.40 6.72 -13.78
CA LYS A 14 -0.64 6.24 -12.62
C LYS A 14 -0.54 7.26 -11.47
N PRO A 15 -0.20 8.55 -11.68
CA PRO A 15 -0.12 9.53 -10.60
C PRO A 15 -1.49 9.89 -10.00
N LYS A 16 -2.53 10.04 -10.83
CA LYS A 16 -3.89 10.35 -10.33
C LYS A 16 -4.47 9.20 -9.53
N LEU A 17 -4.23 7.98 -9.99
CA LEU A 17 -4.61 6.77 -9.27
C LEU A 17 -3.89 6.68 -7.92
N LEU A 18 -2.57 6.92 -7.89
CA LEU A 18 -1.81 6.93 -6.64
C LEU A 18 -2.35 7.97 -5.66
N ILE A 19 -2.60 9.20 -6.11
CA ILE A 19 -3.16 10.27 -5.27
C ILE A 19 -4.52 9.86 -4.69
N ALA A 20 -5.40 9.26 -5.50
CA ALA A 20 -6.70 8.82 -5.02
C ALA A 20 -6.59 7.68 -4.00
N VAL A 21 -5.67 6.73 -4.20
CA VAL A 21 -5.41 5.68 -3.20
C VAL A 21 -4.89 6.29 -1.91
N ILE A 22 -3.95 7.25 -1.97
CA ILE A 22 -3.45 7.96 -0.79
C ILE A 22 -4.61 8.63 -0.04
N LEU A 23 -5.40 9.46 -0.72
CA LEU A 23 -6.51 10.19 -0.10
C LEU A 23 -7.55 9.25 0.52
N THR A 24 -7.88 8.16 -0.17
CA THR A 24 -8.86 7.18 0.31
C THR A 24 -8.35 6.42 1.52
N THR A 25 -7.12 5.90 1.47
CA THR A 25 -6.53 5.13 2.57
C THR A 25 -6.25 5.99 3.79
N VAL A 26 -5.64 7.17 3.61
CA VAL A 26 -5.40 8.11 4.72
C VAL A 26 -6.72 8.59 5.31
N GLY A 27 -7.69 8.94 4.46
CA GLY A 27 -9.02 9.34 4.90
C GLY A 27 -9.70 8.24 5.74
N ALA A 28 -9.72 7.00 5.25
CA ALA A 28 -10.34 5.88 5.92
C ALA A 28 -9.67 5.50 7.25
N LEU A 29 -8.34 5.59 7.33
CA LEU A 29 -7.57 5.23 8.53
C LEU A 29 -7.39 6.40 9.51
N SER A 30 -7.65 7.63 9.09
CA SER A 30 -7.43 8.84 9.90
C SER A 30 -8.15 8.78 11.25
N VAL A 31 -9.47 8.64 11.24
CA VAL A 31 -10.29 8.65 12.46
C VAL A 31 -10.08 7.41 13.34
N PRO A 32 -10.15 6.16 12.83
CA PRO A 32 -10.08 4.99 13.70
C PRO A 32 -8.67 4.64 14.15
N VAL A 33 -7.63 5.01 13.40
CA VAL A 33 -6.26 4.51 13.64
C VAL A 33 -5.27 5.65 13.89
N LEU A 34 -5.17 6.62 12.98
CA LEU A 34 -4.10 7.63 13.06
C LEU A 34 -4.37 8.67 14.16
N MET A 35 -5.57 9.24 14.21
CA MET A 35 -5.95 10.35 15.08
C MET A 35 -5.78 10.06 16.58
N PRO A 36 -6.17 8.88 17.10
CA PRO A 36 -5.95 8.54 18.51
C PRO A 36 -4.47 8.44 18.91
N HIS A 37 -3.57 8.25 17.93
CA HIS A 37 -2.15 7.98 18.17
C HIS A 37 -1.22 9.15 17.80
N ILE A 38 -1.74 10.29 17.31
CA ILE A 38 -0.93 11.46 16.92
C ILE A 38 -0.11 11.99 18.11
N TYR A 39 -0.64 11.89 19.33
CA TYR A 39 0.00 12.39 20.55
C TYR A 39 0.83 11.33 21.28
N HIS A 40 0.90 10.09 20.78
CA HIS A 40 1.62 8.98 21.39
C HIS A 40 3.04 8.83 20.79
N GLY A 41 3.89 9.85 20.93
CA GLY A 41 5.34 9.78 20.69
C GLY A 41 5.79 9.03 19.42
N ALA A 42 6.77 8.13 19.55
CA ALA A 42 7.36 7.39 18.43
C ALA A 42 6.43 6.34 17.79
N HIS A 43 5.29 6.04 18.42
CA HIS A 43 4.34 5.03 17.96
C HIS A 43 3.68 5.39 16.62
N ILE A 44 3.48 6.69 16.36
CA ILE A 44 2.87 7.16 15.12
C ILE A 44 3.69 6.79 13.88
N TRP A 45 5.01 6.71 14.00
CA TRP A 45 5.89 6.35 12.88
C TRP A 45 5.69 4.90 12.44
N HIS A 46 5.45 3.99 13.39
CA HIS A 46 5.15 2.61 13.09
C HIS A 46 3.79 2.46 12.38
N LEU A 47 2.77 3.18 12.84
CA LEU A 47 1.45 3.21 12.18
C LEU A 47 1.52 3.80 10.77
N LEU A 48 2.34 4.83 10.57
CA LEU A 48 2.57 5.45 9.26
C LEU A 48 3.33 4.50 8.32
N LEU A 49 4.28 3.71 8.82
CA LEU A 49 4.96 2.67 8.04
C LEU A 49 3.93 1.70 7.46
N HIS A 50 3.07 1.13 8.31
CA HIS A 50 2.01 0.24 7.85
C HIS A 50 1.02 0.89 6.90
N THR A 51 0.61 2.12 7.20
CA THR A 51 -0.27 2.90 6.33
C THR A 51 0.35 3.09 4.93
N SER A 52 1.66 3.35 4.86
CA SER A 52 2.37 3.46 3.58
C SER A 52 2.45 2.12 2.82
N GLY A 53 2.63 1.00 3.53
CA GLY A 53 2.58 -0.35 2.97
C GLY A 53 1.20 -0.68 2.38
N ILE A 54 0.12 -0.29 3.06
CA ILE A 54 -1.26 -0.44 2.55
C ILE A 54 -1.45 0.39 1.28
N ILE A 55 -1.06 1.66 1.28
CA ILE A 55 -1.17 2.55 0.11
C ILE A 55 -0.47 1.94 -1.11
N LEU A 56 0.79 1.53 -0.95
CA LEU A 56 1.57 0.98 -2.06
C LEU A 56 1.01 -0.35 -2.55
N SER A 57 0.64 -1.27 -1.65
CA SER A 57 0.11 -2.58 -2.04
C SER A 57 -1.25 -2.49 -2.73
N VAL A 58 -2.17 -1.65 -2.25
CA VAL A 58 -3.46 -1.40 -2.91
C VAL A 58 -3.25 -0.79 -4.30
N PHE A 59 -2.37 0.20 -4.41
CA PHE A 59 -2.05 0.84 -5.68
C PHE A 59 -1.51 -0.16 -6.71
N LEU A 60 -0.56 -1.02 -6.30
CA LEU A 60 0.03 -2.02 -7.17
C LEU A 60 -0.94 -3.16 -7.51
N ALA A 61 -1.84 -3.53 -6.59
CA ALA A 61 -2.92 -4.47 -6.87
C ALA A 61 -3.83 -3.94 -7.99
N ILE A 62 -4.25 -2.68 -7.92
CA ILE A 62 -5.09 -2.05 -8.97
C ILE A 62 -4.34 -2.03 -10.31
N LEU A 63 -3.05 -1.68 -10.32
CA LEU A 63 -2.25 -1.71 -11.55
C LEU A 63 -2.13 -3.12 -12.12
N SER A 64 -1.96 -4.13 -11.27
CA SER A 64 -1.87 -5.52 -11.68
C SER A 64 -3.20 -6.02 -12.28
N VAL A 65 -4.33 -5.64 -11.70
CA VAL A 65 -5.68 -5.89 -12.25
C VAL A 65 -5.85 -5.22 -13.62
N ASN A 66 -5.52 -3.93 -13.73
CA ASN A 66 -5.61 -3.20 -15.00
C ASN A 66 -4.72 -3.83 -16.09
N ALA A 67 -3.50 -4.24 -15.72
CA ALA A 67 -2.59 -4.95 -16.62
C ALA A 67 -3.13 -6.33 -17.02
N TYR A 68 -3.81 -7.03 -16.12
CA TYR A 68 -4.50 -8.29 -16.44
C TYR A 68 -5.60 -8.07 -17.49
N TYR A 69 -6.43 -7.04 -17.36
CA TYR A 69 -7.47 -6.76 -18.36
C TYR A 69 -6.90 -6.48 -19.75
N LYS A 70 -5.69 -5.89 -19.83
CA LYS A 70 -5.00 -5.58 -21.10
C LYS A 70 -4.25 -6.76 -21.71
N MET A 71 -3.55 -7.57 -20.90
CA MET A 71 -2.64 -8.62 -21.39
C MET A 71 -3.12 -10.06 -21.14
N ARG A 72 -4.08 -10.25 -20.23
CA ARG A 72 -4.70 -11.55 -19.85
C ARG A 72 -3.71 -12.65 -19.44
N THR A 73 -2.56 -12.28 -18.85
CA THR A 73 -1.56 -13.28 -18.44
C THR A 73 -1.78 -13.78 -17.00
N LYS A 74 -1.51 -15.07 -16.76
CA LYS A 74 -1.58 -15.69 -15.41
C LYS A 74 -0.68 -14.98 -14.39
N LYS A 75 0.47 -14.46 -14.85
CA LYS A 75 1.42 -13.72 -14.01
C LYS A 75 0.75 -12.51 -13.33
N MET A 76 -0.11 -11.77 -14.04
CA MET A 76 -0.78 -10.59 -13.46
C MET A 76 -1.81 -10.97 -12.39
N ILE A 77 -2.55 -12.07 -12.55
CA ILE A 77 -3.46 -12.55 -11.49
C ILE A 77 -2.67 -12.90 -10.23
N ILE A 78 -1.56 -13.63 -10.39
CA ILE A 78 -0.70 -14.02 -9.26
C ILE A 78 -0.15 -12.78 -8.55
N THR A 79 0.33 -11.79 -9.30
CA THR A 79 0.80 -10.51 -8.75
C THR A 79 -0.32 -9.76 -8.03
N THR A 80 -1.54 -9.74 -8.56
CA THR A 80 -2.70 -9.14 -7.89
C THR A 80 -2.97 -9.82 -6.54
N ILE A 81 -3.00 -11.16 -6.52
CA ILE A 81 -3.21 -11.94 -5.29
C ILE A 81 -2.10 -11.66 -4.28
N ALA A 82 -0.84 -11.63 -4.71
CA ALA A 82 0.28 -11.33 -3.84
C ALA A 82 0.12 -9.96 -3.15
N PHE A 83 -0.26 -8.93 -3.90
CA PHE A 83 -0.50 -7.60 -3.33
C PHE A 83 -1.71 -7.55 -2.41
N MET A 84 -2.81 -8.25 -2.74
CA MET A 84 -3.97 -8.32 -1.85
C MET A 84 -3.66 -9.02 -0.52
N VAL A 85 -2.91 -10.12 -0.57
CA VAL A 85 -2.44 -10.83 0.64
C VAL A 85 -1.53 -9.92 1.46
N PHE A 86 -0.64 -9.17 0.80
CA PHE A 86 0.19 -8.19 1.50
C PHE A 86 -0.63 -7.08 2.15
N THR A 87 -1.62 -6.51 1.45
CA THR A 87 -2.53 -5.51 2.04
C THR A 87 -3.24 -6.06 3.28
N ALA A 88 -3.72 -7.31 3.23
CA ALA A 88 -4.34 -7.95 4.38
C ALA A 88 -3.36 -8.11 5.56
N ALA A 89 -2.12 -8.54 5.28
CA ALA A 89 -1.08 -8.65 6.30
C ALA A 89 -0.76 -7.29 6.95
N GLU A 90 -0.68 -6.20 6.16
CA GLU A 90 -0.48 -4.85 6.68
C GLU A 90 -1.66 -4.35 7.53
N ILE A 91 -2.90 -4.67 7.14
CA ILE A 91 -4.09 -4.33 7.97
C ILE A 91 -4.03 -5.06 9.31
N VAL A 92 -3.69 -6.35 9.31
CA VAL A 92 -3.55 -7.14 10.55
C VAL A 92 -2.47 -6.54 11.45
N GLN A 93 -1.31 -6.23 10.88
CA GLN A 93 -0.19 -5.63 11.64
C GLN A 93 -0.52 -4.22 12.12
N LEU A 94 -1.23 -3.40 11.34
CA LEU A 94 -1.70 -2.09 11.76
C LEU A 94 -2.65 -2.19 12.96
N LEU A 95 -3.58 -3.15 12.95
CA LEU A 95 -4.49 -3.39 14.07
C LEU A 95 -3.75 -3.90 15.31
N ASP A 96 -2.72 -4.72 15.14
CA ASP A 96 -1.88 -5.17 16.25
C ASP A 96 -1.05 -4.03 16.83
N ALA A 97 -0.47 -3.20 15.97
CA ALA A 97 0.28 -2.00 16.33
C ALA A 97 -0.55 -1.06 17.21
N THR A 98 -1.85 -0.88 16.96
CA THR A 98 -2.69 -0.03 17.82
C THR A 98 -2.81 -0.49 19.28
N LYS A 99 -2.35 -1.69 19.64
CA LYS A 99 -2.44 -2.24 21.00
C LYS A 99 -1.14 -2.11 21.79
N THR A 100 0.01 -1.97 21.14
CA THR A 100 1.34 -2.09 21.79
C THR A 100 2.00 -0.72 21.98
N HIS A 101 2.14 -0.27 23.23
CA HIS A 101 2.46 1.14 23.55
C HIS A 101 3.95 1.43 23.83
N VAL A 102 4.83 0.42 23.77
CA VAL A 102 6.28 0.58 24.05
C VAL A 102 7.07 0.03 22.87
N TYR A 103 7.90 0.86 22.25
CA TYR A 103 8.54 0.52 20.98
C TYR A 103 9.95 1.10 20.87
N ASN A 104 10.89 0.24 20.46
CA ASN A 104 12.29 0.61 20.25
C ASN A 104 12.75 0.13 18.87
N ILE A 105 12.80 1.07 17.91
CA ILE A 105 13.02 0.89 16.46
C ILE A 105 14.24 0.02 16.12
N LEU A 106 15.25 0.00 16.99
CA LEU A 106 16.52 -0.67 16.76
C LEU A 106 16.66 -2.02 17.48
N GLU A 107 15.75 -2.36 18.39
CA GLU A 107 15.85 -3.58 19.23
C GLU A 107 14.78 -4.63 18.89
N SER A 108 13.91 -4.33 17.93
CA SER A 108 12.79 -5.18 17.55
C SER A 108 13.00 -5.76 16.15
N PRO A 109 13.32 -7.07 16.03
CA PRO A 109 13.50 -7.74 14.74
C PRO A 109 12.29 -7.63 13.79
N SER A 110 11.09 -7.35 14.33
CA SER A 110 9.91 -7.12 13.50
C SER A 110 10.00 -5.82 12.70
N GLU A 111 10.50 -4.70 13.24
CA GLU A 111 10.68 -3.45 12.47
C GLU A 111 11.51 -3.67 11.23
N ILE A 112 12.64 -4.38 11.39
CA ILE A 112 13.59 -4.60 10.31
C ILE A 112 12.89 -5.42 9.22
N ALA A 113 12.14 -6.47 9.60
CA ALA A 113 11.34 -7.23 8.65
C ALA A 113 10.29 -6.35 7.93
N HIS A 114 9.69 -5.38 8.62
CA HIS A 114 8.71 -4.47 8.03
C HIS A 114 9.34 -3.48 7.04
N LEU A 115 10.49 -2.91 7.39
CA LEU A 115 11.27 -2.06 6.48
C LEU A 115 11.74 -2.85 5.26
N MET A 116 12.11 -4.12 5.43
CA MET A 116 12.46 -5.02 4.32
C MET A 116 11.25 -5.33 3.43
N MET A 117 10.07 -5.54 4.00
CA MET A 117 8.82 -5.72 3.26
C MET A 117 8.43 -4.45 2.48
N LEU A 118 8.53 -3.28 3.12
CA LEU A 118 8.31 -1.99 2.47
C LEU A 118 9.31 -1.77 1.32
N ALA A 119 10.59 -2.08 1.56
CA ALA A 119 11.64 -2.00 0.54
C ALA A 119 11.37 -2.95 -0.63
N MET A 120 10.94 -4.19 -0.36
CA MET A 120 10.56 -5.15 -1.40
C MET A 120 9.46 -4.58 -2.31
N ILE A 121 8.42 -3.98 -1.73
CA ILE A 121 7.33 -3.37 -2.50
C ILE A 121 7.80 -2.11 -3.22
N GLY A 122 8.64 -1.29 -2.59
CA GLY A 122 9.26 -0.14 -3.24
C GLY A 122 10.09 -0.55 -4.46
N LEU A 123 10.89 -1.62 -4.35
CA LEU A 123 11.67 -2.17 -5.46
C LEU A 123 10.76 -2.75 -6.55
N LEU A 124 9.68 -3.45 -6.18
CA LEU A 124 8.71 -3.97 -7.13
C LEU A 124 7.94 -2.86 -7.85
N ALA A 125 7.58 -1.79 -7.12
CA ALA A 125 7.00 -0.58 -7.70
C ALA A 125 7.99 0.07 -8.67
N LEU A 126 9.24 0.29 -8.27
CA LEU A 126 10.29 0.81 -9.13
C LEU A 126 10.44 -0.02 -10.40
N ALA A 127 10.45 -1.35 -10.31
CA ALA A 127 10.51 -2.24 -11.46
C ALA A 127 9.31 -2.08 -12.41
N ILE A 128 8.11 -1.78 -11.90
CA ILE A 128 6.89 -1.57 -12.70
C ILE A 128 6.79 -0.14 -13.27
N PHE A 129 7.35 0.86 -12.58
CA PHE A 129 7.31 2.27 -13.01
C PHE A 129 8.48 2.69 -13.87
N ARG A 130 9.62 2.00 -13.78
CA ARG A 130 10.76 2.22 -14.65
C ARG A 130 10.29 1.95 -16.08
N ARG A 131 10.26 3.02 -16.88
CA ARG A 131 10.05 2.96 -18.32
C ARG A 131 11.28 2.30 -18.95
N ASP A 132 11.04 1.41 -19.91
CA ASP A 132 11.92 1.29 -21.06
C ASP A 132 11.81 2.58 -21.90
#